data_AF-A0A1W5XV58-F1
#
_entry.id   AF-A0A1W5XV58-F1
#
_cell.length_a   1.000
_cell.length_b   1.000
_cell.length_c   1.000
_cell.angle_alpha   90.00
_cell.angle_beta   90.00
_cell.angle_gamma   90.00
#
_symmetry.space_group_name_H-M   'P 1'
#
loop_
_entity.id
_entity.type
_entity.pdbx_description
1 polymer ?
#
loop_
_entity_poly.entity_id
_entity_poly.type
_entity_poly.pdbx_seq_one_letter_code
_entity_poly.pdbx_strand_id
1 'polypeptide(L)'
;MIEKPLTPADVEFVTTLHGDDPLSFVVLMQPRGKQDVLLRAIDDVALGEFDDAVREGEEPAGAQAEAPAGLALAHTLQALRDAGAQAIGQVVEDHPLDLLRSVVDETGADEVIVLTAPHFVEEFFHRDWASRARHKVGVPVLKLFSHAADDQPQGTAGG
;
A
#
# COMPACT_ATOMS: atom_id res chain seq x y z
N MET A 1 -2.21 -5.94 2.45
CA MET A 1 -1.54 -5.47 1.22
C MET A 1 -1.17 -4.01 1.40
N ILE A 2 0.06 -3.66 1.06
CA ILE A 2 0.63 -2.31 1.24
C ILE A 2 1.38 -1.88 -0.03
N GLU A 3 1.48 -0.58 -0.26
CA GLU A 3 2.26 0.02 -1.36
C GLU A 3 3.50 0.78 -0.87
N LYS A 4 3.55 1.06 0.43
CA LYS A 4 4.59 1.81 1.13
C LYS A 4 4.86 1.15 2.48
N PRO A 5 6.04 1.37 3.09
CA PRO A 5 6.30 0.89 4.44
C PRO A 5 5.24 1.44 5.41
N LEU A 6 4.80 0.61 6.37
CA LEU A 6 3.90 1.09 7.41
C LEU A 6 4.58 2.18 8.26
N THR A 7 3.83 3.25 8.54
CA THR A 7 4.24 4.23 9.54
C THR A 7 3.98 3.71 10.95
N PRO A 8 4.58 4.31 12.00
CA PRO A 8 4.28 3.94 13.38
C PRO A 8 2.78 4.02 13.72
N ALA A 9 2.08 5.03 13.20
CA ALA A 9 0.64 5.17 13.39
C ALA A 9 -0.15 4.04 12.69
N ASP A 10 0.27 3.65 11.47
CA ASP A 10 -0.35 2.53 10.78
C ASP A 10 -0.14 1.21 11.55
N VAL A 11 1.08 0.98 12.08
CA VAL A 11 1.41 -0.21 12.88
C VAL A 11 0.53 -0.27 14.13
N GLU A 12 0.51 0.80 14.93
CA GLU A 12 -0.32 0.89 16.14
C GLU A 12 -1.79 0.59 15.80
N PHE A 13 -2.31 1.21 14.75
CA PHE A 13 -3.69 1.02 14.32
C PHE A 13 -3.98 -0.44 13.97
N VAL A 14 -3.20 -1.05 13.07
CA VAL A 14 -3.49 -2.43 12.61
C VAL A 14 -3.25 -3.48 13.71
N THR A 15 -2.34 -3.23 14.65
CA THR A 15 -2.09 -4.16 15.76
C THR A 15 -3.12 -4.08 16.88
N THR A 16 -3.92 -3.00 16.93
CA THR A 16 -4.92 -2.80 18.01
C THR A 16 -6.35 -3.01 17.54
N LEU A 17 -6.59 -3.21 16.24
CA LEU A 17 -7.93 -3.41 15.65
C LEU A 17 -8.74 -4.53 16.32
N HIS A 18 -8.08 -5.60 16.76
CA HIS A 18 -8.73 -6.78 17.36
C HIS A 18 -8.48 -6.90 18.88
N GLY A 19 -8.09 -5.81 19.54
CA GLY A 19 -7.80 -5.82 20.97
C GLY A 19 -6.53 -6.61 21.31
N ASP A 20 -6.62 -7.51 22.30
CA ASP A 20 -5.47 -8.25 22.85
C ASP A 20 -5.24 -9.62 22.18
N ASP A 21 -6.00 -9.96 21.14
CA ASP A 21 -5.85 -11.24 20.44
C ASP A 21 -4.49 -11.33 19.72
N PRO A 22 -3.81 -12.49 19.74
CA PRO A 22 -2.52 -12.65 19.08
C PRO A 22 -2.65 -12.51 17.56
N LEU A 23 -1.98 -11.50 16.99
CA LEU A 23 -2.06 -11.20 15.57
C LEU A 23 -0.91 -11.81 14.77
N SER A 24 -1.26 -12.34 13.59
CA SER A 24 -0.33 -12.84 12.59
C SER A 24 -0.60 -12.17 11.25
N PHE A 25 0.42 -11.56 10.66
CA PHE A 25 0.34 -10.82 9.41
C PHE A 25 1.06 -11.53 8.27
N VAL A 26 0.38 -11.64 7.13
CA VAL A 26 1.03 -11.87 5.83
C VAL A 26 1.02 -10.56 5.04
N VAL A 27 2.18 -9.93 4.96
CA VAL A 27 2.36 -8.63 4.30
C VAL A 27 2.68 -8.85 2.83
N LEU A 28 1.76 -8.43 1.98
CA LEU A 28 1.98 -8.34 0.54
C LEU A 28 2.35 -6.90 0.18
N MET A 29 3.62 -6.70 -0.21
CA MET A 29 4.13 -5.41 -0.67
C MET A 29 4.03 -5.34 -2.18
N GLN A 30 3.18 -4.47 -2.69
CA GLN A 30 3.11 -4.21 -4.12
C GLN A 30 4.00 -2.99 -4.44
N PRO A 31 5.11 -3.13 -5.17
CA PRO A 31 5.90 -1.99 -5.61
C PRO A 31 5.04 -1.06 -6.45
N ARG A 32 5.30 0.24 -6.34
CA ARG A 32 4.80 1.21 -7.33
C ARG A 32 5.48 0.91 -8.68
N GLY A 33 4.73 0.90 -9.79
CA GLY A 33 5.25 0.37 -11.06
C GLY A 33 4.49 0.74 -12.34
N LYS A 34 5.25 1.28 -13.30
CA LYS A 34 5.03 1.60 -14.75
C LYS A 34 3.80 2.41 -15.17
N GLN A 35 2.63 2.21 -14.56
CA GLN A 35 1.40 2.89 -14.98
C GLN A 35 1.32 4.32 -14.43
N ASP A 36 1.97 4.58 -13.30
CA ASP A 36 2.08 5.90 -12.67
C ASP A 36 2.83 6.91 -13.56
N VAL A 37 3.82 6.42 -14.32
CA VAL A 37 4.59 7.20 -15.29
C VAL A 37 3.76 7.50 -16.54
N LEU A 38 2.96 6.52 -17.01
CA LEU A 38 2.08 6.70 -18.17
C LEU A 38 0.94 7.66 -17.86
N LEU A 39 0.39 7.62 -16.64
CA LEU A 39 -0.65 8.51 -16.17
C LEU A 39 -0.19 9.97 -16.06
N ARG A 40 0.97 10.21 -15.43
CA ARG A 40 1.57 11.55 -15.38
C ARG A 40 1.78 12.13 -16.78
N ALA A 41 2.29 11.32 -17.71
CA ALA A 41 2.51 11.75 -19.08
C ALA A 41 1.22 12.11 -19.85
N ILE A 42 0.06 11.57 -19.45
CA ILE A 42 -1.24 11.90 -20.06
C ILE A 42 -1.83 13.18 -19.45
N ASP A 43 -1.69 13.39 -18.14
CA ASP A 43 -2.15 14.62 -17.47
C ASP A 43 -1.39 15.86 -17.95
N ASP A 44 -0.09 15.77 -18.18
CA ASP A 44 0.74 16.88 -18.71
C ASP A 44 0.26 17.32 -20.11
N VAL A 45 -0.22 16.37 -20.93
CA VAL A 45 -0.77 16.64 -22.27
C VAL A 45 -2.20 17.18 -22.20
N ALA A 46 -2.99 16.78 -21.20
CA ALA A 46 -4.35 17.27 -21.00
C ALA A 46 -4.41 18.71 -20.40
N LEU A 47 -3.39 19.09 -19.62
CA LEU A 47 -3.25 20.44 -19.04
C LEU A 47 -2.52 21.45 -19.93
N GLY A 48 -1.95 21.00 -21.06
CA GLY A 48 -1.36 21.88 -22.07
C GLY A 48 0.02 22.42 -21.71
N GLU A 49 0.69 21.86 -20.71
CA GLU A 49 2.02 22.27 -20.30
C GLU A 49 3.09 21.45 -21.04
N PHE A 50 3.39 21.87 -22.27
CA PHE A 50 4.69 21.60 -22.85
C PHE A 50 5.68 22.61 -22.30
N ASP A 51 6.18 22.38 -21.08
CA ASP A 51 7.57 22.72 -20.69
C ASP A 51 7.84 22.28 -19.24
N ASP A 52 8.94 21.52 -19.09
CA ASP A 52 9.72 21.30 -17.87
C ASP A 52 9.01 20.91 -16.56
N ALA A 53 8.69 19.61 -16.40
CA ALA A 53 8.42 19.00 -15.11
C ALA A 53 9.45 17.91 -14.75
N VAL A 54 10.71 18.32 -14.53
CA VAL A 54 11.69 17.57 -13.72
C VAL A 54 11.67 18.14 -12.31
N ARG A 55 10.71 17.76 -11.45
CA ARG A 55 10.89 17.76 -9.98
C ARG A 55 9.71 17.17 -9.19
N GLU A 56 9.49 15.88 -9.32
CA GLU A 56 8.99 15.09 -8.18
C GLU A 56 9.59 13.69 -8.33
N GLY A 57 10.41 13.29 -7.35
CA GLY A 57 11.44 12.26 -7.47
C GLY A 57 11.03 11.03 -8.27
N GLU A 58 11.81 10.70 -9.29
CA GLU A 58 11.64 9.50 -10.11
C GLU A 58 11.59 8.26 -9.21
N GLU A 59 10.39 7.71 -8.99
CA GLU A 59 10.25 6.41 -8.33
C GLU A 59 10.67 5.31 -9.33
N PRO A 60 11.60 4.42 -8.96
CA PRO A 60 12.14 3.44 -9.90
C PRO A 60 11.07 2.42 -10.31
N ALA A 61 11.08 2.03 -11.58
CA ALA A 61 10.17 1.01 -12.15
C ALA A 61 10.93 -0.25 -12.56
N GLY A 62 10.26 -1.41 -12.55
CA GLY A 62 10.84 -2.71 -12.97
C GLY A 62 11.83 -3.27 -11.95
N ALA A 63 12.90 -3.95 -12.38
CA ALA A 63 13.89 -4.58 -11.50
C ALA A 63 14.53 -3.60 -10.48
N GLN A 64 14.50 -2.29 -10.76
CA GLN A 64 14.95 -1.25 -9.84
C GLN A 64 13.93 -0.90 -8.76
N ALA A 65 12.65 -1.25 -8.95
CA ALA A 65 11.57 -1.14 -7.95
C ALA A 65 11.60 -2.30 -6.94
N GLU A 66 12.09 -3.47 -7.35
CA GLU A 66 12.20 -4.65 -6.48
C GLU A 66 13.10 -4.40 -5.27
N ALA A 67 14.22 -3.70 -5.45
CA ALA A 67 15.13 -3.39 -4.35
C ALA A 67 14.53 -2.43 -3.29
N PRO A 68 13.90 -1.30 -3.66
CA PRO A 68 13.13 -0.45 -2.74
C PRO A 68 11.93 -1.17 -2.11
N ALA A 69 11.20 -2.00 -2.87
CA ALA A 69 10.04 -2.71 -2.34
C ALA A 69 10.44 -3.78 -1.30
N GLY A 70 11.54 -4.49 -1.54
CA GLY A 70 12.11 -5.42 -0.57
C GLY A 70 12.52 -4.72 0.74
N LEU A 71 13.12 -3.53 0.65
CA LEU A 71 13.46 -2.72 1.84
C LEU A 71 12.21 -2.24 2.58
N ALA A 72 11.20 -1.76 1.86
CA ALA A 72 9.94 -1.31 2.44
C ALA A 72 9.18 -2.45 3.15
N LEU A 73 9.18 -3.63 2.54
CA LEU A 73 8.63 -4.84 3.13
C LEU A 73 9.41 -5.21 4.41
N ALA A 74 10.73 -5.27 4.35
CA ALA A 74 11.56 -5.62 5.49
C ALA A 74 11.34 -4.67 6.68
N HIS A 75 11.28 -3.36 6.42
CA HIS A 75 10.97 -2.35 7.44
C HIS A 75 9.60 -2.59 8.09
N THR A 76 8.59 -2.86 7.27
CA THR A 76 7.23 -3.15 7.76
C THR A 76 7.18 -4.42 8.62
N LEU A 77 7.81 -5.50 8.16
CA LEU A 77 7.85 -6.75 8.89
C LEU A 77 8.55 -6.60 10.23
N GLN A 78 9.63 -5.81 10.27
CA GLN A 78 10.32 -5.51 11.52
C GLN A 78 9.41 -4.71 12.47
N ALA A 79 8.78 -3.64 11.99
CA ALA A 79 7.91 -2.79 12.81
C ALA A 79 6.72 -3.56 13.41
N LEU A 80 6.08 -4.45 12.64
CA LEU A 80 5.01 -5.32 13.14
C LEU A 80 5.50 -6.30 14.22
N ARG A 81 6.71 -6.87 14.04
CA ARG A 81 7.31 -7.77 15.03
C ARG A 81 7.71 -7.04 16.31
N ASP A 82 8.23 -5.83 16.19
CA ASP A 82 8.56 -4.97 17.33
C ASP A 82 7.31 -4.58 18.14
N ALA A 83 6.15 -4.49 17.47
CA ALA A 83 4.84 -4.33 18.10
C ALA A 83 4.25 -5.64 18.67
N GLY A 84 4.99 -6.75 18.62
CA GLY A 84 4.60 -8.03 19.22
C GLY A 84 3.82 -8.98 18.31
N ALA A 85 3.59 -8.62 17.05
CA ALA A 85 2.89 -9.48 16.11
C ALA A 85 3.80 -10.49 15.40
N GLN A 86 3.25 -11.60 14.94
CA GLN A 86 3.94 -12.45 13.97
C GLN A 86 3.80 -11.81 12.59
N ALA A 87 4.88 -11.71 11.82
CA ALA A 87 4.82 -11.12 10.49
C ALA A 87 5.75 -11.83 9.51
N ILE A 88 5.20 -12.25 8.38
CA ILE A 88 5.91 -12.71 7.18
C ILE A 88 5.41 -11.92 5.97
N GLY A 89 6.13 -11.95 4.85
CA GLY A 89 5.65 -11.26 3.68
C GLY A 89 6.51 -11.44 2.44
N GLN A 90 5.99 -10.95 1.33
CA GLN A 90 6.62 -11.02 0.02
C GLN A 90 6.26 -9.80 -0.83
N VAL A 91 7.14 -9.50 -1.79
CA VAL A 91 6.88 -8.50 -2.83
C VAL A 91 5.99 -9.14 -3.90
N VAL A 92 5.00 -8.39 -4.37
CA VAL A 92 4.03 -8.85 -5.37
C VAL A 92 4.34 -8.21 -6.72
N GLU A 93 4.63 -9.03 -7.72
CA GLU A 93 4.95 -8.56 -9.07
C GLU A 93 3.71 -8.49 -9.98
N ASP A 94 2.85 -9.53 -9.93
CA ASP A 94 1.69 -9.66 -10.83
C ASP A 94 0.45 -10.22 -10.11
N HIS A 95 -0.73 -9.95 -10.69
CA HIS A 95 -2.02 -10.52 -10.28
C HIS A 95 -2.32 -10.47 -8.76
N PRO A 96 -2.30 -9.29 -8.13
CA PRO A 96 -2.40 -9.15 -6.66
C PRO A 96 -3.68 -9.76 -6.06
N LEU A 97 -4.79 -9.74 -6.79
CA LEU A 97 -6.05 -10.34 -6.34
C LEU A 97 -6.04 -11.87 -6.31
N ASP A 98 -5.32 -12.51 -7.23
CA ASP A 98 -5.16 -13.97 -7.23
C ASP A 98 -4.24 -14.39 -6.09
N LEU A 99 -3.15 -13.66 -5.89
CA LEU A 99 -2.23 -13.89 -4.79
C LEU A 99 -2.90 -13.68 -3.42
N LEU A 100 -3.68 -12.60 -3.26
CA LEU A 100 -4.45 -12.36 -2.04
C LEU A 100 -5.37 -13.53 -1.71
N ARG A 101 -6.08 -14.06 -2.71
CA ARG A 101 -6.93 -15.24 -2.53
C ARG A 101 -6.10 -16.46 -2.12
N SER A 102 -5.00 -16.74 -2.82
CA SER A 102 -4.13 -17.89 -2.50
C SER A 102 -3.64 -17.81 -1.06
N VAL A 103 -3.17 -16.64 -0.63
CA VAL A 103 -2.69 -16.41 0.73
C VAL A 103 -3.82 -16.62 1.74
N VAL A 104 -5.00 -16.08 1.51
CA VAL A 104 -6.16 -16.30 2.39
C VAL A 104 -6.49 -17.80 2.50
N ASP A 105 -6.54 -18.50 1.37
CA ASP A 105 -6.85 -19.93 1.32
C ASP A 105 -5.76 -20.78 2.02
N GLU A 106 -4.48 -20.41 1.88
CA GLU A 106 -3.34 -21.13 2.45
C GLU A 106 -3.17 -20.89 3.95
N THR A 107 -3.37 -19.66 4.41
CA THR A 107 -3.12 -19.29 5.81
C THR A 107 -4.38 -19.29 6.67
N GLY A 108 -5.56 -19.38 6.05
CA GLY A 108 -6.84 -19.24 6.73
C GLY A 108 -7.03 -17.85 7.33
N ALA A 109 -6.56 -16.80 6.65
CA ALA A 109 -6.64 -15.44 7.16
C ALA A 109 -8.09 -14.99 7.38
N ASP A 110 -8.39 -14.36 8.51
CA ASP A 110 -9.75 -13.94 8.88
C ASP A 110 -10.22 -12.69 8.12
N GLU A 111 -9.29 -11.87 7.66
CA GLU A 111 -9.58 -10.64 6.92
C GLU A 111 -8.41 -10.20 6.02
N VAL A 112 -8.70 -9.26 5.12
CA VAL A 112 -7.71 -8.58 4.29
C VAL A 112 -7.74 -7.09 4.56
N ILE A 113 -6.60 -6.54 5.00
CA ILE A 113 -6.39 -5.10 5.12
C ILE A 113 -5.61 -4.60 3.90
N VAL A 114 -6.12 -3.56 3.24
CA VAL A 114 -5.43 -2.84 2.16
C VAL A 114 -5.11 -1.43 2.63
N LEU A 115 -3.83 -1.10 2.75
CA LEU A 115 -3.35 0.25 3.03
C LEU A 115 -2.80 0.87 1.75
N THR A 116 -3.34 2.02 1.36
CA THR A 116 -2.97 2.77 0.15
C THR A 116 -2.79 4.24 0.46
N ALA A 117 -1.96 4.97 -0.28
CA ALA A 117 -1.86 6.41 -0.13
C ALA A 117 -3.14 7.10 -0.61
N PRO A 118 -3.48 8.27 -0.03
CA PRO A 118 -4.47 9.17 -0.62
C PRO A 118 -4.04 9.47 -2.08
N HIS A 119 -4.98 9.46 -3.02
CA HIS A 119 -4.81 9.78 -4.45
C HIS A 119 -4.31 8.67 -5.41
N PHE A 120 -3.89 7.49 -4.96
CA PHE A 120 -3.37 6.44 -5.87
C PHE A 120 -4.41 5.42 -6.38
N VAL A 121 -5.70 5.68 -6.18
CA VAL A 121 -6.72 4.64 -6.32
C VAL A 121 -7.27 4.50 -7.74
N GLU A 122 -6.99 5.41 -8.69
CA GLU A 122 -7.85 5.46 -9.88
C GLU A 122 -7.56 4.45 -10.99
N GLU A 123 -6.34 3.91 -11.17
CA GLU A 123 -6.11 3.00 -12.33
C GLU A 123 -5.89 1.52 -12.02
N PHE A 124 -5.39 1.12 -10.85
CA PHE A 124 -5.32 -0.31 -10.50
C PHE A 124 -6.63 -0.85 -9.89
N PHE A 125 -7.51 0.05 -9.43
CA PHE A 125 -8.72 -0.26 -8.71
C PHE A 125 -9.92 0.40 -9.40
N HIS A 126 -10.27 -0.05 -10.61
CA HIS A 126 -11.56 0.30 -11.25
C HIS A 126 -12.64 0.38 -10.16
N ARG A 127 -13.53 1.37 -10.24
CA ARG A 127 -14.64 1.78 -9.34
C ARG A 127 -15.28 0.73 -8.40
N ASP A 128 -15.07 -0.57 -8.63
CA ASP A 128 -15.64 -1.74 -7.95
C ASP A 128 -14.61 -2.75 -7.35
N TRP A 129 -13.30 -2.45 -7.20
CA TRP A 129 -12.32 -3.43 -6.62
C TRP A 129 -12.77 -3.97 -5.27
N ALA A 130 -13.18 -3.11 -4.33
CA ALA A 130 -13.54 -3.58 -2.98
C ALA A 130 -14.65 -4.64 -3.05
N SER A 131 -15.56 -4.49 -4.00
CA SER A 131 -16.58 -5.49 -4.31
C SER A 131 -15.97 -6.78 -4.89
N ARG A 132 -15.11 -6.67 -5.91
CA ARG A 132 -14.43 -7.83 -6.53
C ARG A 132 -13.54 -8.59 -5.56
N ALA A 133 -12.75 -7.89 -4.74
CA ALA A 133 -11.88 -8.48 -3.74
C ALA A 133 -12.71 -9.24 -2.70
N ARG A 134 -13.75 -8.64 -2.13
CA ARG A 134 -14.66 -9.32 -1.18
C ARG A 134 -15.24 -10.61 -1.77
N HIS A 135 -15.68 -10.56 -3.03
CA HIS A 135 -16.19 -11.75 -3.71
C HIS A 135 -15.11 -12.80 -4.03
N LYS A 136 -13.87 -12.38 -4.29
CA LYS A 136 -12.79 -13.26 -4.73
C LYS A 136 -12.01 -13.89 -3.58
N VAL A 137 -11.78 -13.16 -2.50
CA VAL A 137 -11.00 -13.60 -1.32
C VAL A 137 -11.86 -14.30 -0.27
N GLY A 138 -13.18 -14.10 -0.29
CA GLY A 138 -14.11 -14.80 0.59
C GLY A 138 -14.13 -14.33 2.05
N VAL A 139 -13.30 -13.36 2.42
CA VAL A 139 -13.19 -12.80 3.77
C VAL A 139 -13.42 -11.28 3.77
N PRO A 140 -13.76 -10.66 4.92
CA PRO A 140 -13.88 -9.21 5.04
C PRO A 140 -12.65 -8.47 4.48
N VAL A 141 -12.91 -7.39 3.74
CA VAL A 141 -11.86 -6.53 3.19
C VAL A 141 -12.03 -5.12 3.76
N LEU A 142 -11.03 -4.69 4.53
CA LEU A 142 -10.91 -3.36 5.10
C LEU A 142 -9.94 -2.53 4.27
N LYS A 143 -10.39 -1.36 3.80
CA LYS A 143 -9.55 -0.40 3.09
C LYS A 143 -9.24 0.76 4.02
N LEU A 144 -7.95 1.01 4.22
CA LEU A 144 -7.43 2.09 5.03
C LEU A 144 -6.56 2.99 4.15
N PHE A 145 -6.49 4.26 4.51
CA PHE A 145 -5.51 5.19 3.96
C PHE A 145 -4.31 5.20 4.90
N SER A 146 -3.11 5.02 4.35
CA SER A 146 -1.90 5.13 5.15
C SER A 146 -1.75 6.55 5.67
N HIS A 147 -1.38 6.67 6.94
CA HIS A 147 -1.07 7.97 7.54
C HIS A 147 0.22 8.47 6.88
N ALA A 148 0.11 9.47 6.01
CA ALA A 148 1.29 10.11 5.45
C ALA A 148 2.06 10.82 6.58
N ALA A 149 3.38 10.71 6.58
CA ALA A 149 4.24 11.49 7.47
C ALA A 149 4.16 13.02 7.20
N ASP A 150 3.43 13.44 6.16
CA ASP A 150 3.24 14.83 5.74
C ASP A 150 1.98 15.50 6.30
N ASP A 151 1.28 14.88 7.26
CA ASP A 151 0.28 15.61 8.08
C ASP A 151 1.00 16.47 9.14
N GLN A 152 1.91 17.34 8.68
CA GLN A 152 2.37 18.47 9.47
C GLN A 152 1.19 19.44 9.53
N PRO A 153 0.64 19.79 10.72
CA PRO A 153 -0.33 20.85 10.79
C PRO A 153 0.32 22.09 10.20
N GLN A 154 -0.25 22.63 9.12
CA GLN A 154 0.18 23.91 8.56
C GLN A 154 0.17 24.90 9.71
N GLY A 155 1.37 25.28 10.16
CA GLY A 155 1.53 26.22 11.24
C GLY A 155 0.74 27.48 10.87
N THR A 156 -0.23 27.84 11.70
CA THR A 156 -0.84 29.16 11.66
C THR A 156 0.22 30.16 12.11
N ALA A 157 1.09 30.55 11.18
CA ALA A 157 1.89 31.74 11.26
C ALA A 157 1.10 32.90 10.65
N GLY A 158 0.83 33.92 11.45
CA GLY A 158 0.53 35.27 10.97
C GLY A 158 -0.78 35.87 11.48
N GLY A 159 -0.66 36.82 12.40
CA GLY A 159 -1.72 37.74 12.80
C GLY A 159 -1.52 38.30 14.20
#